data_AF-A0A392RED2-F1
#
_entry.id   AF-A0A392RED2-F1
#
_cell.length_a   1.000
_cell.length_b   1.000
_cell.length_c   1.000
_cell.angle_alpha   90.00
_cell.angle_beta   90.00
_cell.angle_gamma   90.00
#
_symmetry.space_group_name_H-M   'P 1'
#
loop_
_entity.id
_entity.type
_entity.pdbx_description
1 polymer ?
#
loop_
_entity_poly.entity_id
_entity_poly.type
_entity_poly.pdbx_seq_one_letter_code
_entity_poly.pdbx_strand_id
1 'polypeptide(L)'
;MVDLVSNDLETTLENSKSNEAKVEEHLDACPTVGMEFDSLEDVKEFYTSFAKKEGFGVRIRSTKQNFCILVCSNEGKHIARSENDEESNVCIGKNKK
;
A
#
# COMPACT_ATOMS: atom_id res chain seq x y z
N MET A 1 -26.47 -12.38 -35.39
CA MET A 1 -25.20 -12.87 -35.95
C MET A 1 -24.11 -12.38 -35.02
N VAL A 2 -23.24 -13.28 -34.57
CA VAL A 2 -22.06 -13.06 -33.71
C VAL A 2 -21.15 -11.95 -34.32
N ASP A 3 -20.43 -11.13 -33.55
CA ASP A 3 -19.17 -11.47 -32.84
C ASP A 3 -18.97 -10.57 -31.59
N LEU A 4 -18.54 -11.05 -30.42
CA LEU A 4 -17.20 -11.54 -30.03
C LEU A 4 -16.09 -10.47 -30.19
N VAL A 5 -15.80 -9.74 -29.13
CA VAL A 5 -14.41 -9.42 -28.75
C VAL A 5 -14.28 -9.56 -27.24
N SER A 6 -13.61 -10.63 -26.85
CA SER A 6 -13.08 -10.90 -25.52
C SER A 6 -12.15 -9.78 -25.07
N ASN A 7 -12.19 -9.46 -23.77
CA ASN A 7 -11.02 -9.00 -23.03
C ASN A 7 -11.10 -9.63 -21.64
N ASP A 8 -10.63 -10.87 -21.53
CA ASP A 8 -10.24 -11.47 -20.26
C ASP A 8 -8.95 -10.78 -19.79
N LEU A 9 -8.99 -10.11 -18.64
CA LEU A 9 -7.98 -10.35 -17.62
C LEU A 9 -8.54 -9.92 -16.25
N GLU A 10 -9.12 -10.92 -15.61
CA GLU A 10 -9.43 -10.98 -14.20
C GLU A 10 -8.16 -10.79 -13.35
N THR A 11 -8.22 -9.92 -12.35
CA THR A 11 -7.81 -10.31 -10.99
C THR A 11 -8.71 -9.54 -10.03
N THR A 12 -9.80 -10.20 -9.72
CA THR A 12 -10.68 -10.00 -8.57
C THR A 12 -9.84 -9.86 -7.29
N LEU A 13 -9.88 -8.69 -6.66
CA LEU A 13 -9.64 -8.57 -5.23
C LEU A 13 -10.99 -8.19 -4.58
N GLU A 14 -11.92 -9.14 -4.64
CA GLU A 14 -13.03 -9.19 -3.69
C GLU A 14 -12.63 -10.12 -2.55
N ASN A 15 -12.62 -9.59 -1.33
CA ASN A 15 -13.27 -10.13 -0.13
C ASN A 15 -12.64 -9.43 1.08
N SER A 16 -13.34 -9.12 2.17
CA SER A 16 -14.76 -9.20 2.53
C SER A 16 -14.85 -8.44 3.86
N LYS A 17 -15.95 -7.73 4.12
CA LYS A 17 -16.23 -7.17 5.44
C LYS A 17 -16.27 -8.29 6.49
N SER A 18 -15.62 -8.07 7.62
CA SER A 18 -15.92 -8.71 8.90
C SER A 18 -16.01 -7.61 9.95
N ASN A 19 -17.10 -7.62 10.70
CA ASN A 19 -17.54 -6.60 11.64
C ASN A 19 -17.24 -7.00 13.10
N GLU A 20 -16.85 -5.99 13.89
CA GLU A 20 -17.02 -5.78 15.35
C GLU A 20 -16.33 -6.72 16.37
N ALA A 21 -15.23 -6.24 16.97
CA ALA A 21 -15.13 -5.69 18.34
C ALA A 21 -13.72 -5.90 18.97
N LYS A 22 -13.17 -4.83 19.58
CA LYS A 22 -11.84 -4.64 20.21
C LYS A 22 -10.68 -4.50 19.21
N VAL A 23 -9.95 -3.39 19.12
CA VAL A 23 -9.40 -2.52 20.17
C VAL A 23 -9.31 -1.05 19.66
N GLU A 24 -9.94 -0.11 20.39
CA GLU A 24 -9.92 1.35 20.14
C GLU A 24 -8.58 2.05 20.50
N GLU A 25 -7.48 1.32 20.69
CA GLU A 25 -6.20 1.88 21.18
C GLU A 25 -5.09 1.97 20.11
N HIS A 26 -5.39 1.74 18.83
CA HIS A 26 -4.34 1.68 17.79
C HIS A 26 -4.47 2.71 16.66
N LEU A 27 -5.52 3.54 16.67
CA LEU A 27 -5.73 4.55 15.63
C LEU A 27 -4.66 5.66 15.67
N ASP A 28 -3.99 5.84 16.81
CA ASP A 28 -2.95 6.84 17.01
C ASP A 28 -1.53 6.29 17.19
N ALA A 29 -1.34 4.97 17.08
CA ALA A 29 -0.03 4.38 17.27
C ALA A 29 0.91 4.66 16.08
N CYS A 30 2.04 5.33 16.37
CA CYS A 30 3.12 5.51 15.40
C CYS A 30 3.96 4.23 15.29
N PRO A 31 4.35 3.79 14.07
CA PRO A 31 5.27 2.69 13.88
C PRO A 31 6.59 2.91 14.61
N THR A 32 7.07 1.90 15.32
CA THR A 32 8.38 1.91 16.00
C THR A 32 9.19 0.65 15.69
N VAL A 33 10.51 0.75 15.83
CA VAL A 33 11.41 -0.39 15.61
C VAL A 33 11.23 -1.39 16.74
N GLY A 34 11.08 -2.67 16.39
CA GLY A 34 10.87 -3.75 17.37
C GLY A 34 9.40 -4.01 17.73
N MET A 35 8.45 -3.39 17.04
CA MET A 35 7.04 -3.81 17.13
C MET A 35 6.89 -5.26 16.67
N GLU A 36 6.12 -6.02 17.45
CA GLU A 36 5.80 -7.42 17.20
C GLU A 36 4.34 -7.55 16.79
N PHE A 37 4.06 -8.51 15.91
CA PHE A 37 2.73 -8.78 15.39
C PHE A 37 2.51 -10.30 15.37
N ASP A 38 1.28 -10.72 15.65
CA ASP A 38 0.92 -12.14 15.69
C ASP A 38 0.83 -12.75 14.28
N SER A 39 0.50 -11.93 13.28
CA SER A 39 0.41 -12.35 11.89
C SER A 39 0.86 -11.29 10.87
N LEU A 40 1.14 -11.74 9.65
CA LEU A 40 1.38 -10.83 8.51
C LEU A 40 0.14 -10.01 8.15
N GLU A 41 -1.04 -10.45 8.56
CA GLU A 41 -2.29 -9.76 8.27
C GLU A 41 -2.46 -8.56 9.22
N ASP A 42 -2.11 -8.72 10.49
CA ASP A 42 -2.07 -7.63 11.47
C ASP A 42 -1.07 -6.54 11.06
N VAL A 43 0.10 -6.96 10.53
CA VAL A 43 1.09 -6.02 9.96
C VAL A 43 0.45 -5.20 8.82
N LYS A 44 -0.25 -5.85 7.89
CA LYS A 44 -0.86 -5.16 6.74
C LYS A 44 -1.94 -4.19 7.20
N GLU A 45 -2.80 -4.60 8.12
CA GLU A 45 -3.91 -3.77 8.61
C GLU A 45 -3.38 -2.53 9.35
N PHE A 46 -2.40 -2.72 10.23
CA PHE A 46 -1.78 -1.63 10.99
C PHE A 46 -1.15 -0.59 10.05
N TYR A 47 -0.24 -1.01 9.17
CA TYR A 47 0.46 -0.08 8.29
C TYR A 47 -0.45 0.54 7.23
N THR A 48 -1.53 -0.15 6.82
CA THR A 48 -2.54 0.43 5.92
C THR A 48 -3.33 1.53 6.63
N SER A 49 -3.72 1.30 7.89
CA SER A 49 -4.47 2.28 8.68
C SER A 49 -3.61 3.49 9.02
N PHE A 50 -2.36 3.27 9.42
CA PHE A 50 -1.37 4.32 9.64
C PHE A 50 -1.15 5.16 8.38
N ALA A 51 -0.87 4.53 7.24
CA ALA A 51 -0.66 5.24 5.98
C ALA A 51 -1.87 6.11 5.59
N LYS A 52 -3.09 5.58 5.72
CA LYS A 52 -4.33 6.33 5.47
C LYS A 52 -4.43 7.57 6.35
N LYS A 53 -4.09 7.45 7.64
CA LYS A 53 -4.09 8.58 8.59
C LYS A 53 -3.05 9.63 8.21
N GLU A 54 -1.86 9.21 7.80
CA GLU A 54 -0.77 10.08 7.35
C GLU A 54 -0.93 10.60 5.91
N GLY A 55 -1.99 10.21 5.21
CA GLY A 55 -2.33 10.73 3.88
C GLY A 55 -1.58 10.07 2.70
N PHE A 56 -1.07 8.85 2.87
CA PHE A 56 -0.50 8.07 1.77
C PHE A 56 -1.05 6.65 1.70
N GLY A 57 -0.84 5.96 0.59
CA GLY A 57 -1.18 4.55 0.44
C GLY A 57 0.04 3.68 0.66
N VAL A 58 -0.17 2.43 1.07
CA VAL A 58 0.86 1.38 1.07
C VAL A 58 0.41 0.20 0.22
N ARG A 59 1.38 -0.53 -0.33
CA ARG A 59 1.16 -1.80 -1.04
C ARG A 59 2.27 -2.78 -0.70
N ILE A 60 2.01 -4.05 -0.96
CA ILE A 60 3.00 -5.11 -0.80
C ILE A 60 3.85 -5.21 -2.07
N ARG A 61 5.16 -5.03 -1.94
CA ARG A 61 6.13 -5.31 -3.01
C ARG A 61 6.45 -6.79 -3.12
N SER A 62 6.58 -7.48 -1.99
CA SER A 62 6.90 -8.91 -1.95
C SER A 62 6.42 -9.53 -0.64
N THR A 63 5.94 -10.77 -0.72
CA THR A 63 5.58 -11.59 0.44
C THR A 63 6.47 -12.83 0.45
N LYS A 64 6.97 -13.17 1.64
CA LYS A 64 7.66 -14.42 1.96
C LYS A 64 6.92 -15.10 3.11
N GLN A 65 7.36 -16.31 3.48
CA GLN A 65 6.70 -17.10 4.52
C GLN A 65 6.56 -16.35 5.85
N ASN A 66 7.57 -15.57 6.25
CA ASN A 66 7.63 -14.95 7.58
C ASN A 66 7.69 -13.42 7.55
N PHE A 67 7.71 -12.79 6.37
CA PHE A 67 7.78 -11.33 6.26
C PHE A 67 7.17 -10.84 4.95
N CYS A 68 6.76 -9.57 4.95
CA CYS A 68 6.37 -8.85 3.76
C CYS A 68 7.16 -7.55 3.65
N ILE A 69 7.31 -7.05 2.42
CA ILE A 69 7.92 -5.75 2.14
C ILE A 69 6.78 -4.82 1.72
N LEU A 70 6.48 -3.84 2.57
CA LEU A 70 5.55 -2.76 2.28
C LEU A 70 6.29 -1.58 1.64
N VAL A 71 5.68 -0.94 0.65
CA VAL A 71 6.18 0.28 0.00
C VAL A 71 5.07 1.31 -0.10
N CYS A 72 5.43 2.59 -0.18
CA CYS A 72 4.47 3.65 -0.45
C CYS A 72 3.87 3.49 -1.86
N SER A 73 2.55 3.62 -1.96
CA SER A 73 1.80 3.53 -3.22
C SER A 73 1.89 4.80 -4.07
N ASN A 74 2.22 5.94 -3.47
CA ASN A 74 2.64 7.12 -4.22
C ASN A 74 4.09 6.90 -4.67
N GLU A 75 4.26 6.14 -5.75
CA GLU A 75 5.58 5.92 -6.32
C GLU A 75 6.26 7.25 -6.65
N GLY A 76 7.50 7.39 -6.19
CA GLY A 76 8.42 8.38 -6.72
C GLY A 76 8.71 8.10 -8.19
N LYS A 77 8.93 9.15 -8.98
CA LYS A 77 9.48 8.97 -10.32
C LYS A 77 10.86 8.34 -10.15
N HIS A 78 11.14 7.26 -10.87
CA HIS A 78 12.51 6.75 -10.97
C HIS A 78 13.37 7.87 -11.53
N ILE A 79 14.14 8.53 -10.66
CA ILE A 79 15.14 9.52 -11.08
C ILE A 79 16.26 8.69 -11.67
N ALA A 80 16.28 8.57 -13.00
CA ALA A 80 17.49 8.14 -13.68
C ALA A 80 18.57 9.15 -13.27
N ARG A 81 19.70 8.67 -12.73
CA ARG A 81 20.86 9.53 -12.45
C ARG A 81 21.34 10.11 -13.77
N SER A 82 20.86 11.29 -14.16
CA SER A 82 21.61 12.17 -15.02
C SER A 82 22.66 12.83 -14.15
N GLU A 83 23.92 12.69 -14.54
CA GLU A 83 25.00 13.50 -13.99
C GLU A 83 24.59 14.96 -14.21
N ASN A 84 24.51 15.73 -13.13
CA ASN A 84 23.91 17.08 -13.02
C ASN A 84 22.38 17.06 -12.85
N ASP A 85 21.90 17.26 -11.61
CA ASP A 85 20.99 18.35 -11.26
C ASP A 85 20.51 18.20 -9.81
N GLU A 86 20.50 19.34 -9.11
CA GLU A 86 20.15 19.47 -7.71
C GLU A 86 18.67 19.14 -7.46
N GLU A 87 18.48 18.34 -6.42
CA GLU A 87 17.35 18.33 -5.48
C GLU A 87 16.05 19.00 -5.96
N SER A 88 15.25 18.27 -6.75
CA SER A 88 13.83 18.58 -6.93
C SER A 88 12.97 17.40 -6.49
N ASN A 89 12.84 17.26 -5.17
CA ASN A 89 11.91 16.31 -4.55
C ASN A 89 10.48 16.90 -4.61
N VAL A 90 9.86 16.95 -5.80
CA VAL A 90 8.45 17.33 -5.94
C VAL A 90 7.62 16.15 -6.42
N CYS A 91 6.92 15.55 -5.47
CA CYS A 91 5.92 14.51 -5.71
C CYS A 91 4.61 15.16 -6.20
N ILE A 92 4.46 15.38 -7.51
CA ILE A 92 3.17 15.83 -8.07
C ILE A 92 2.25 14.61 -8.22
N GLY A 93 1.33 14.45 -7.27
CA GLY A 93 0.22 13.51 -7.35
C GLY A 93 -0.68 13.87 -8.54
N LYS A 94 -0.90 12.91 -9.44
CA LYS A 94 -1.83 13.07 -10.56
C LYS A 94 -3.25 12.80 -10.05
N ASN A 95 -4.05 13.85 -9.90
CA ASN A 95 -5.50 13.71 -9.73
C ASN A 95 -6.06 13.09 -11.01
N LYS A 96 -6.63 11.87 -10.91
CA LYS A 96 -7.36 11.25 -12.03
C LYS A 96 -8.73 11.93 -12.12
N LYS A 97 -8.95 12.59 -13.27
CA LYS A 97 -10.14 13.37 -13.64
C LYS A 97 -11.37 12.48 -13.84
#